data_AF-A0A939JRZ8-F1
#
_entry.id   AF-A0A939JRZ8-F1
#
_cell.length_a   1.000
_cell.length_b   1.000
_cell.length_c   1.000
_cell.angle_alpha   90.00
_cell.angle_beta   90.00
_cell.angle_gamma   90.00
#
_symmetry.space_group_name_H-M   'P 1'
#
loop_
_entity.id
_entity.type
_entity.pdbx_description
1 polymer ?
#
loop_
_entity_poly.entity_id
_entity_poly.type
_entity_poly.pdbx_seq_one_letter_code
_entity_poly.pdbx_strand_id
1 'polypeptide(L)' 'MRTRHRPIGRLVGALVPSAAAVALSPSRRTATVGIELFGVNSGGSPYHRRQTRIGGPWSGWERFDGLLRP' A
#
# COMPACT_ATOMS: atom_id res chain seq x y z
N MET A 1 53.84 24.63 -7.09
CA MET A 1 53.19 24.02 -5.91
C MET A 1 51.99 24.88 -5.54
N ARG A 2 50.76 24.45 -5.85
CA ARG A 2 49.53 25.26 -5.72
C ARG A 2 48.94 25.07 -4.32
N THR A 3 49.00 26.12 -3.49
CA THR A 3 48.32 26.21 -2.20
C THR A 3 46.81 26.28 -2.42
N ARG A 4 46.09 25.26 -1.94
CA ARG A 4 44.63 25.32 -1.76
C ARG A 4 44.38 25.54 -0.27
N HIS A 5 43.62 26.58 0.09
CA HIS A 5 42.67 26.47 1.19
C HIS A 5 41.59 27.55 1.07
N ARG A 6 40.33 27.12 1.18
CA ARG A 6 39.12 27.88 0.87
C ARG A 6 38.66 28.75 2.05
N PRO A 7 37.94 29.87 1.80
CA PRO A 7 37.45 30.73 2.87
C PRO A 7 36.32 30.08 3.67
N ILE A 8 36.35 30.26 4.99
CA ILE A 8 35.33 29.84 5.95
C ILE A 8 34.28 30.96 6.04
N GLY A 9 33.14 30.77 5.37
CA GLY A 9 31.93 31.54 5.63
C GLY A 9 31.03 30.77 6.59
N ARG A 10 30.76 31.32 7.78
CA ARG A 10 29.78 30.77 8.74
C ARG A 10 28.65 31.78 8.92
N LEU A 11 27.59 31.65 8.15
CA LEU A 11 26.29 32.27 8.42
C LEU A 11 25.44 31.24 9.18
N VAL A 12 25.21 31.47 10.47
CA VAL A 12 24.29 30.67 11.27
C VAL A 12 22.90 31.30 11.18
N GLY A 13 22.14 30.91 10.16
CA GLY A 13 20.70 31.15 10.12
C GLY A 13 19.99 29.94 10.72
N ALA A 14 19.47 30.07 11.94
CA ALA A 14 18.62 29.04 12.53
C ALA A 14 17.26 29.06 11.80
N LEU A 15 17.07 28.13 10.87
CA LEU A 15 15.75 27.78 10.39
C LEU A 15 15.01 27.12 11.55
N VAL A 16 14.04 27.81 12.15
CA VAL A 16 13.07 27.19 13.04
C VAL A 16 12.13 26.37 12.14
N PRO A 17 12.13 25.03 12.15
CA PRO A 17 11.13 24.30 11.40
C PRO A 17 9.81 24.44 12.15
N SER A 18 8.87 25.21 11.60
CA SER A 18 7.48 25.12 11.99
C SER A 18 6.93 23.79 11.46
N ALA A 19 6.98 22.76 12.29
CA ALA A 19 6.27 21.51 12.00
C ALA A 19 4.78 21.75 12.26
N ALA A 20 4.04 22.14 11.23
CA ALA A 20 2.60 21.98 11.23
C ALA A 20 2.31 20.46 11.29
N ALA A 21 1.90 19.95 12.44
CA ALA A 21 1.47 18.57 12.56
C ALA A 21 0.12 18.42 11.84
N VAL A 22 0.13 17.88 10.62
CA VAL A 22 -1.07 17.31 10.02
C VAL A 22 -1.44 16.09 10.87
N ALA A 23 -2.57 16.15 11.55
CA ALA A 23 -3.10 15.01 12.28
C ALA A 23 -3.44 13.90 11.27
N LEU A 24 -2.54 12.93 11.11
CA LEU A 24 -2.86 11.68 10.43
C LEU A 24 -3.85 10.94 11.32
N SER A 25 -5.14 10.96 10.96
CA SER A 25 -6.10 10.02 11.54
C SER A 25 -5.58 8.62 11.23
N PRO A 26 -5.22 7.78 12.22
CA PRO A 26 -4.69 6.46 11.93
C PRO A 26 -5.85 5.55 11.53
N SER A 27 -6.29 5.65 10.29
CA SER A 27 -6.88 4.50 9.62
C SER A 27 -5.74 3.58 9.19
N ARG A 28 -4.95 3.03 10.14
CA ARG A 28 -3.98 1.98 9.79
C ARG A 28 -4.69 0.64 9.73
N ARG A 29 -5.53 0.49 8.71
CA ARG A 29 -5.77 -0.80 8.08
C ARG A 29 -5.29 -0.69 6.65
N THR A 30 -3.97 -0.77 6.47
CA THR A 30 -3.47 -1.30 5.21
C THR A 30 -3.87 -2.77 5.24
N ALA A 31 -4.96 -3.13 4.57
CA ALA A 31 -5.30 -4.53 4.39
C ALA A 31 -4.10 -5.18 3.68
N THR A 32 -3.35 -6.05 4.37
CA THR A 32 -2.30 -6.87 3.75
C THR A 32 -2.91 -8.10 3.08
N VAL A 33 -4.10 -7.93 2.50
CA VAL A 33 -4.75 -9.00 1.76
C VAL A 33 -4.04 -9.09 0.42
N GLY A 34 -3.64 -10.30 0.05
CA GLY A 34 -3.13 -10.53 -1.30
C GLY A 34 -4.26 -10.38 -2.32
N ILE A 35 -3.95 -10.66 -3.59
CA ILE A 35 -4.90 -10.48 -4.68
C ILE A 35 -6.13 -11.37 -4.47
N GLU A 36 -7.30 -10.89 -4.91
CA GLU A 36 -8.54 -11.63 -4.94
C GLU A 36 -9.08 -11.71 -6.37
N LEU A 37 -9.49 -12.91 -6.77
CA LEU A 37 -10.04 -13.23 -8.08
C LEU A 37 -11.51 -13.55 -7.96
N PHE A 38 -12.30 -13.04 -8.90
CA PHE A 38 -13.73 -13.27 -9.00
C PHE A 38 -14.06 -13.91 -10.35
N GLY A 39 -15.06 -14.78 -10.37
CA GLY A 39 -15.52 -15.43 -11.60
C GLY A 39 -16.92 -15.98 -11.46
N VAL A 40 -17.52 -16.33 -12.60
CA VAL A 40 -18.86 -16.91 -12.67
C VAL A 40 -18.74 -18.21 -13.47
N ASN A 41 -19.33 -19.29 -12.96
CA ASN A 41 -19.38 -20.55 -13.71
C ASN A 41 -20.48 -20.51 -14.78
N SER A 42 -20.55 -21.55 -15.64
CA SER A 42 -21.57 -21.65 -16.69
C SER A 42 -23.02 -21.69 -16.17
N GLY A 43 -23.22 -22.02 -14.88
CA GLY A 43 -24.51 -21.99 -14.20
C GLY A 43 -24.84 -20.65 -13.54
N GLY A 44 -24.07 -19.59 -13.78
CA GLY A 44 -24.32 -18.25 -13.22
C GLY A 44 -23.95 -18.11 -11.75
N SER A 45 -23.32 -19.11 -11.12
CA SER A 45 -22.92 -19.03 -9.72
C SER A 45 -21.62 -18.23 -9.59
N PRO A 46 -21.58 -17.15 -8.79
CA PRO A 46 -20.37 -16.38 -8.52
C PRO A 46 -19.44 -17.09 -7.53
N TYR A 47 -18.14 -17.01 -7.79
CA TYR A 47 -17.08 -17.58 -6.95
C TYR A 47 -15.95 -16.57 -6.76
N HIS A 48 -15.19 -16.76 -5.68
CA HIS A 48 -13.95 -16.05 -5.46
C HIS A 48 -12.86 -16.96 -4.88
N ARG A 49 -11.62 -16.50 -5.00
CA ARG A 49 -10.49 -17.03 -4.24
C ARG A 49 -9.48 -15.93 -3.97
N ARG A 50 -8.72 -16.07 -2.90
CA ARG A 50 -7.75 -15.06 -2.47
C ARG A 50 -6.39 -15.66 -2.15
N GLN A 51 -5.34 -14.87 -2.29
CA GLN A 51 -4.06 -15.21 -1.69
C GLN A 51 -4.15 -15.11 -0.17
N THR A 52 -3.57 -16.07 0.54
CA THR A 52 -3.54 -16.07 2.02
C THR A 52 -2.52 -15.11 2.61
N ARG A 53 -1.53 -14.71 1.79
CA ARG A 53 -0.57 -13.62 2.02
C ARG A 53 -0.14 -13.06 0.66
N ILE A 54 0.40 -11.85 0.62
CA ILE A 54 0.92 -11.23 -0.61
C ILE A 54 1.93 -12.17 -1.30
N GLY A 55 1.69 -12.50 -2.57
CA GLY A 55 2.56 -13.40 -3.36
C GLY A 55 2.57 -14.86 -2.88
N GLY A 56 1.70 -15.21 -1.93
CA GLY A 56 1.63 -16.53 -1.32
C GLY A 56 0.67 -17.51 -2.01
N PRO A 57 0.41 -18.66 -1.35
CA PRO A 57 -0.53 -19.64 -1.85
C PRO A 57 -1.95 -19.06 -1.84
N TRP A 58 -2.78 -19.62 -2.72
CA TRP A 58 -4.17 -19.25 -2.87
C TRP A 58 -5.07 -20.16 -2.03
N SER A 59 -6.20 -19.63 -1.56
CA SER A 59 -7.32 -20.43 -1.07
C SER A 59 -7.90 -21.30 -2.19
N GLY A 60 -8.78 -22.23 -1.82
CA GLY A 60 -9.71 -22.85 -2.77
C GLY A 60 -10.66 -21.80 -3.38
N TRP A 61 -11.39 -22.20 -4.42
CA TRP A 61 -12.52 -21.42 -4.90
C TRP A 61 -13.70 -21.60 -3.94
N GLU A 62 -14.21 -20.49 -3.43
CA GLU A 62 -15.36 -20.43 -2.55
C GLU A 62 -16.52 -19.81 -3.30
N ARG A 63 -17.73 -20.31 -3.05
CA ARG A 63 -18.95 -19.86 -3.72
C ARG A 63 -19.58 -18.73 -2.92
N PHE A 64 -20.01 -17.66 -3.59
CA PHE A 64 -20.96 -16.73 -3.01
C PHE A 64 -22.40 -17.23 -3.17
N ASP A 65 -23.25 -16.87 -2.22
CA ASP A 65 -24.68 -17.10 -2.35
C ASP A 65 -25.26 -16.32 -3.54
N GLY A 66 -26.39 -16.81 -4.05
CA GLY A 66 -27.09 -16.23 -5.18
C GLY A 66 -26.62 -16.74 -6.55
N LEU A 67 -27.20 -16.14 -7.60
CA LEU A 67 -26.95 -16.44 -9.00
C LEU A 67 -26.90 -15.12 -9.77
N LEU A 68 -25.82 -14.92 -10.52
CA LEU A 68 -25.73 -13.84 -11.51
C LEU A 68 -26.44 -14.31 -12.78
N ARG A 69 -27.53 -13.62 -13.12
CA ARG A 69 -28.24 -13.83 -14.37
C ARG A 69 -27.51 -13.06 -15.48
N PRO A 70 -27.33 -13.66 -16.68
CA PRO A 70 -26.98 -12.91 -17.87
C PRO A 70 -28.04 -11.86 -18.21
#